data_AF-A0A562GFC4-F1
#
_entry.id   AF-A0A562GFC4-F1
#
_cell.length_a   1.000
_cell.length_b   1.000
_cell.length_c   1.000
_cell.angle_alpha   90.00
_cell.angle_beta   90.00
_cell.angle_gamma   90.00
#
_symmetry.space_group_name_H-M   'P 1'
#
loop_
_entity.id
_entity.type
_entity.pdbx_description
1 polymer ?
#
loop_
_entity_poly.entity_id
_entity_poly.type
_entity_poly.pdbx_seq_one_letter_code
_entity_poly.pdbx_strand_id
1 'polypeptide(L)'
;MRKLGMAVLIGVLLVLQSVAAFAEPAVSEWVYKNEQQGSGFSMTLLREGNKVWGQHTGWARHGSRIDDSRDKISIEGASEDKPNEYIVRWQSGYSNAQGWAYLIFNDDGTLLWQVFRVQVECERYIPNKVVLQLVTE
;
A
#
# COMPACT_ATOMS: atom_id res chain seq x y z
N MET A 1 -6.12 -53.34 -30.47
CA MET A 1 -5.12 -52.38 -29.92
C MET A 1 -5.63 -50.95 -30.12
N ARG A 2 -6.50 -50.43 -29.24
CA ARG A 2 -7.09 -49.08 -29.41
C ARG A 2 -7.51 -48.41 -28.08
N LYS A 3 -6.98 -48.87 -26.95
CA LYS A 3 -7.36 -48.37 -25.60
C LYS A 3 -6.19 -47.91 -24.73
N LEU A 4 -4.95 -47.88 -25.25
CA LEU A 4 -3.78 -47.43 -24.46
C LEU A 4 -3.44 -45.94 -24.65
N GLY A 5 -3.84 -45.30 -25.75
CA GLY A 5 -3.43 -43.93 -26.06
C GLY A 5 -4.18 -42.82 -25.30
N MET A 6 -5.34 -43.13 -24.72
CA MET A 6 -6.22 -42.11 -24.12
C MET A 6 -5.96 -41.90 -22.62
N ALA A 7 -5.40 -42.91 -21.93
CA ALA A 7 -5.10 -42.82 -20.50
C ALA A 7 -3.83 -41.97 -20.21
N VAL A 8 -2.88 -41.94 -21.14
CA VAL A 8 -1.64 -41.16 -21.00
C VAL A 8 -1.88 -39.66 -21.21
N LEU A 9 -2.86 -39.28 -22.05
CA LEU A 9 -3.16 -37.86 -22.31
C LEU A 9 -3.87 -37.16 -21.14
N ILE A 10 -4.66 -37.89 -20.35
CA ILE A 10 -5.36 -37.32 -19.18
C ILE A 10 -4.40 -37.18 -17.98
N GLY A 11 -3.43 -38.09 -17.85
CA GLY A 11 -2.41 -38.02 -16.79
C GLY A 11 -1.44 -36.84 -16.94
N VAL A 12 -1.12 -36.43 -18.17
CA VAL A 12 -0.21 -35.30 -18.43
C VAL A 12 -0.92 -33.94 -18.28
N LEU A 13 -2.24 -33.88 -18.46
CA LEU A 13 -3.00 -32.63 -18.34
C LEU A 13 -3.24 -32.19 -16.87
N LEU A 14 -3.10 -33.10 -15.91
CA LEU A 14 -3.34 -32.83 -14.49
C LEU A 14 -2.11 -32.31 -13.71
N VAL A 15 -0.91 -32.30 -14.32
CA VAL A 15 0.33 -31.87 -13.64
C VAL A 15 0.63 -30.37 -13.86
N LEU A 16 -0.14 -29.67 -14.70
CA LEU A 16 0.14 -28.29 -15.11
C LEU A 16 -0.55 -27.19 -14.28
N GLN A 17 -1.29 -27.52 -13.22
CA GLN A 17 -2.14 -26.53 -12.52
C GLN A 17 -1.72 -26.10 -11.11
N SER A 18 -0.47 -26.33 -10.69
CA SER A 18 -0.04 -25.83 -9.37
C SER A 18 1.31 -25.14 -9.42
N VAL A 19 1.44 -24.12 -10.27
CA VAL A 19 2.30 -22.98 -9.89
C VAL A 19 1.38 -22.01 -9.16
N ALA A 20 1.11 -22.31 -7.89
CA ALA A 20 0.76 -21.24 -6.97
C ALA A 20 2.04 -20.40 -6.88
N ALA A 21 2.13 -19.37 -7.74
CA ALA A 21 3.14 -18.36 -7.60
C ALA A 21 2.87 -17.71 -6.24
N PHE A 22 3.64 -18.11 -5.23
CA PHE A 22 3.77 -17.35 -4.00
C PHE A 22 4.40 -16.04 -4.43
N ALA A 23 3.57 -15.07 -4.82
CA ALA A 23 4.02 -13.71 -5.06
C ALA A 23 4.65 -13.27 -3.74
N GLU A 24 5.96 -13.00 -3.77
CA GLU A 24 6.64 -12.48 -2.59
C GLU A 24 5.92 -11.20 -2.14
N PRO A 25 5.86 -10.95 -0.81
CA PRO A 25 5.27 -9.73 -0.28
C PRO A 25 5.88 -8.51 -0.99
N ALA A 26 5.04 -7.77 -1.72
CA ALA A 26 5.51 -6.65 -2.53
C ALA A 26 5.73 -5.44 -1.61
N VAL A 27 7.00 -5.15 -1.30
CA VAL A 27 7.41 -3.87 -0.71
C VAL A 27 7.51 -2.85 -1.83
N SER A 28 6.82 -1.71 -1.68
CA SER A 28 6.81 -0.63 -2.67
C SER A 28 6.87 0.72 -2.00
N GLU A 29 7.65 1.65 -2.58
CA GLU A 29 7.70 3.04 -2.14
C GLU A 29 6.81 3.91 -3.05
N TRP A 30 6.06 4.81 -2.43
CA TRP A 30 5.13 5.71 -3.09
C TRP A 30 5.41 7.14 -2.64
N VAL A 31 5.42 8.09 -3.58
CA VAL A 31 5.77 9.48 -3.28
C VAL A 31 4.84 10.49 -3.93
N TYR A 32 4.53 11.54 -3.18
CA TYR A 32 3.97 12.78 -3.66
C TYR A 32 4.87 13.93 -3.24
N LYS A 33 5.14 14.86 -4.18
CA LYS A 33 5.91 16.08 -3.93
C LYS A 33 5.12 17.30 -4.42
N ASN A 34 5.07 18.33 -3.60
CA ASN A 34 4.59 19.65 -3.96
C ASN A 34 5.74 20.65 -3.74
N GLU A 35 6.56 20.82 -4.77
CA GLU A 35 7.76 21.67 -4.71
C GLU A 35 7.41 23.13 -4.43
N GLN A 36 6.31 23.63 -5.01
CA GLN A 36 5.86 25.01 -4.81
C GLN A 36 5.52 25.32 -3.35
N GLN A 37 4.97 24.35 -2.62
CA GLN A 37 4.64 24.48 -1.20
C GLN A 37 5.73 23.95 -0.27
N GLY A 38 6.83 23.42 -0.82
CA GLY A 38 7.89 22.76 -0.07
C GLY A 38 7.35 21.62 0.82
N SER A 39 6.35 20.88 0.34
CA SER A 39 5.69 19.81 1.10
C SER A 39 5.62 18.52 0.30
N GLY A 40 5.32 17.42 0.98
CA GLY A 40 5.14 16.13 0.33
C GLY A 40 4.84 15.03 1.32
N PHE A 41 4.65 13.85 0.78
CA PHE A 41 4.25 12.67 1.52
C PHE A 41 4.76 11.44 0.79
N SER A 42 5.41 10.54 1.51
CA SER A 42 5.81 9.24 1.02
C SER A 42 5.36 8.13 1.95
N MET A 43 5.23 6.93 1.39
CA MET A 43 4.90 5.72 2.12
C MET A 43 5.70 4.54 1.56
N THR A 44 6.21 3.70 2.45
CA THR A 44 6.74 2.38 2.09
C THR A 44 5.75 1.33 2.59
N LEU A 45 5.16 0.59 1.66
CA LEU A 45 4.04 -0.30 1.93
C LEU A 45 4.40 -1.74 1.58
N LEU A 46 4.03 -2.65 2.48
CA LEU A 46 4.04 -4.08 2.27
C LEU A 46 2.61 -4.59 2.14
N ARG A 47 2.34 -5.34 1.06
CA ARG A 47 1.03 -5.97 0.79
C ARG A 47 1.15 -7.48 0.87
N GLU A 48 0.26 -8.10 1.61
CA GLU A 48 0.13 -9.56 1.68
C GLU A 48 -1.36 -9.95 1.69
N GLY A 49 -1.84 -10.44 0.55
CA GLY A 49 -3.26 -10.77 0.38
C GLY A 49 -4.17 -9.57 0.65
N ASN A 50 -5.06 -9.71 1.63
CA ASN A 50 -6.01 -8.67 2.02
C ASN A 50 -5.47 -7.70 3.08
N LYS A 51 -4.18 -7.77 3.44
CA LYS A 51 -3.57 -6.89 4.44
C LYS A 51 -2.55 -5.96 3.81
N VAL A 52 -2.40 -4.80 4.43
CA VAL A 52 -1.37 -3.81 4.08
C VAL A 52 -0.82 -3.19 5.36
N TRP A 53 0.48 -3.01 5.42
CA TRP A 53 1.13 -2.25 6.49
C TRP A 53 2.34 -1.53 5.97
N GLY A 54 2.77 -0.49 6.67
CA GLY A 54 3.89 0.30 6.22
C GLY A 54 4.23 1.48 7.10
N GLN A 55 5.13 2.28 6.56
CA GLN A 55 5.70 3.47 7.18
C GLN A 55 5.37 4.67 6.32
N HIS A 56 5.46 5.87 6.90
CA HIS A 56 5.25 7.11 6.17
C HIS A 56 6.27 8.18 6.55
N THR A 57 6.46 9.11 5.63
CA THR A 57 7.14 10.37 5.87
C THR A 57 6.34 11.50 5.23
N GLY A 58 5.80 12.41 6.05
CA GLY A 58 5.24 13.69 5.62
C GLY A 58 6.23 14.82 5.87
N TRP A 59 6.30 15.80 4.98
CA TRP A 59 7.12 16.99 5.20
C TRP A 59 6.41 18.25 4.73
N ALA A 60 6.77 19.37 5.37
CA ALA A 60 6.29 20.69 5.01
C ALA A 60 7.38 21.74 5.20
N ARG A 61 7.14 22.94 4.66
CA ARG A 61 8.03 24.10 4.80
C ARG A 61 9.47 23.77 4.42
N HIS A 62 9.63 23.16 3.24
CA HIS A 62 10.93 22.77 2.68
C HIS A 62 11.73 21.83 3.60
N GLY A 63 11.04 20.90 4.27
CA GLY A 63 11.66 19.91 5.14
C GLY A 63 11.99 20.40 6.55
N SER A 64 11.69 21.66 6.90
CA SER A 64 11.86 22.15 8.29
C SER A 64 10.85 21.54 9.27
N ARG A 65 9.80 20.89 8.74
CA ARG A 65 8.82 20.11 9.48
C ARG A 65 8.70 18.73 8.87
N ILE A 66 8.88 17.71 9.70
CA ILE A 66 8.93 16.30 9.28
C ILE A 66 8.04 15.48 10.23
N ASP A 67 7.15 14.71 9.64
CA ASP A 67 6.31 13.69 10.26
C ASP A 67 6.77 12.33 9.76
N ASP A 68 7.73 11.73 10.44
CA ASP A 68 8.40 10.50 10.03
C ASP A 68 8.12 9.41 11.06
N SER A 69 7.51 8.31 10.63
CA SER A 69 7.28 7.16 11.49
C SER A 69 8.56 6.40 11.85
N ARG A 70 9.67 6.73 11.20
CA ARG A 70 10.95 6.02 11.25
C ARG A 70 10.68 4.55 10.90
N ASP A 71 11.34 3.64 11.63
CA ASP A 71 11.20 2.20 11.43
C ASP A 71 9.88 1.61 12.00
N LYS A 72 8.94 2.44 12.50
CA LYS A 72 7.70 1.96 13.11
C LYS A 72 6.57 1.88 12.08
N ILE A 73 5.84 0.77 12.09
CA ILE A 73 4.58 0.65 11.34
C ILE A 73 3.63 1.75 11.82
N SER A 74 3.26 2.64 10.91
CA SER A 74 2.37 3.77 11.14
C SER A 74 1.13 3.73 10.26
N ILE A 75 1.08 2.81 9.30
CA ILE A 75 -0.06 2.52 8.45
C ILE A 75 -0.34 1.03 8.56
N GLU A 76 -1.57 0.66 8.87
CA GLU A 76 -1.98 -0.75 8.96
C GLU A 76 -3.45 -0.87 8.62
N GLY A 77 -3.80 -1.79 7.73
CA GLY A 77 -5.20 -2.02 7.39
C GLY A 77 -5.43 -3.30 6.63
N ALA A 78 -6.69 -3.44 6.22
CA ALA A 78 -7.16 -4.58 5.47
C ALA A 78 -8.15 -4.16 4.38
N SER A 79 -8.29 -5.04 3.42
CA SER A 79 -9.35 -5.05 2.42
C SER A 79 -10.41 -6.08 2.84
N GLU A 80 -11.68 -5.71 2.70
CA GLU A 80 -12.81 -6.62 2.92
C GLU A 80 -13.24 -7.25 1.59
N ASP A 81 -13.72 -6.43 0.64
CA ASP A 81 -14.38 -6.92 -0.57
C ASP A 81 -13.67 -6.53 -1.89
N LYS A 82 -12.61 -5.72 -1.82
CA LYS A 82 -12.01 -5.08 -3.00
C LYS A 82 -10.49 -5.17 -2.96
N PRO A 83 -9.84 -5.97 -3.83
CA PRO A 83 -8.42 -6.34 -3.68
C PRO A 83 -7.43 -5.16 -3.74
N ASN A 84 -7.87 -4.00 -4.25
CA ASN A 84 -7.05 -2.80 -4.40
C ASN A 84 -7.48 -1.64 -3.49
N GLU A 85 -8.51 -1.82 -2.66
CA GLU A 85 -8.98 -0.80 -1.72
C GLU A 85 -8.81 -1.31 -0.29
N TYR A 86 -8.07 -0.56 0.52
CA TYR A 86 -7.81 -0.88 1.91
C TYR A 86 -8.34 0.25 2.80
N ILE A 87 -8.91 -0.13 3.94
CA ILE A 87 -9.19 0.79 5.04
C ILE A 87 -8.03 0.65 6.02
N VAL A 88 -7.27 1.73 6.19
CA VAL A 88 -6.06 1.74 7.01
C VAL A 88 -6.23 2.65 8.21
N ARG A 89 -5.71 2.20 9.36
CA ARG A 89 -5.37 3.06 10.49
C ARG A 89 -4.07 3.78 10.18
N TRP A 90 -3.97 5.01 10.66
CA TRP A 90 -2.73 5.76 10.58
C TRP A 90 -2.42 6.48 11.89
N GLN A 91 -1.13 6.63 12.16
CA GLN A 91 -0.61 7.38 13.31
C GLN A 91 0.57 8.25 12.86
N SER A 92 0.53 9.52 13.22
CA SER A 92 1.62 10.47 13.01
C SER A 92 2.88 10.02 13.77
N GLY A 93 4.05 10.16 13.13
CA GLY A 93 5.34 10.06 13.80
C GLY A 93 5.74 11.35 14.53
N TYR A 94 5.12 12.48 14.20
CA TYR A 94 5.36 13.79 14.80
C TYR A 94 4.58 14.03 16.11
N SER A 95 3.34 13.55 16.20
CA SER A 95 2.45 13.78 17.34
C SER A 95 1.55 12.58 17.65
N ASN A 96 0.58 12.76 18.54
CA ASN A 96 -0.44 11.75 18.83
C ASN A 96 -1.61 11.78 17.82
N ALA A 97 -1.50 12.51 16.71
CA ALA A 97 -2.54 12.51 15.68
C ALA A 97 -2.71 11.11 15.08
N GLN A 98 -3.96 10.65 14.97
CA GLN A 98 -4.26 9.34 14.40
C GLN A 98 -5.67 9.29 13.84
N GLY A 99 -5.92 8.34 12.95
CA GLY A 99 -7.22 8.19 12.32
C GLY A 99 -7.30 7.03 11.35
N TRP A 100 -8.22 7.17 10.40
CA TRP A 100 -8.49 6.20 9.35
C TRP A 100 -8.47 6.87 7.97
N ALA A 101 -7.96 6.13 7.00
CA ALA A 101 -7.86 6.57 5.61
C ALA A 101 -8.22 5.44 4.65
N TYR A 102 -8.65 5.83 3.45
CA TYR A 102 -8.65 4.96 2.30
C TYR A 102 -7.25 4.95 1.67
N LEU A 103 -6.84 3.75 1.29
CA LEU A 103 -5.63 3.50 0.53
C LEU A 103 -6.04 2.68 -0.70
N ILE A 104 -6.02 3.32 -1.88
CA ILE A 104 -6.56 2.74 -3.11
C ILE A 104 -5.48 2.69 -4.18
N PHE A 105 -5.14 1.48 -4.63
CA PHE A 105 -4.23 1.25 -5.74
C PHE A 105 -5.03 1.33 -7.04
N ASN A 106 -4.75 2.33 -7.86
CA ASN A 106 -5.46 2.56 -9.11
C ASN A 106 -4.84 1.76 -10.25
N ASP A 107 -5.65 1.45 -11.27
CA ASP A 107 -5.20 0.70 -12.46
C ASP A 107 -4.19 1.47 -13.32
N ASP A 108 -4.09 2.80 -13.13
CA ASP A 108 -3.10 3.66 -13.80
C ASP A 108 -1.70 3.63 -13.13
N GLY A 109 -1.52 2.79 -12.11
CA GLY A 109 -0.26 2.67 -11.38
C GLY A 109 -0.05 3.74 -10.31
N THR A 110 -1.09 4.50 -9.95
CA THR A 110 -1.05 5.48 -8.85
C THR A 110 -1.67 4.94 -7.55
N LEU A 111 -1.38 5.61 -6.45
CA LEU A 111 -1.93 5.30 -5.13
C LEU A 111 -2.69 6.49 -4.58
N LEU A 112 -3.99 6.35 -4.36
CA LEU A 112 -4.78 7.35 -3.65
C LEU A 112 -4.69 7.13 -2.15
N TRP A 113 -4.28 8.17 -1.45
CA TRP A 113 -4.44 8.32 0.00
C TRP A 113 -5.58 9.30 0.29
N GLN A 114 -6.52 8.93 1.16
CA GLN A 114 -7.59 9.82 1.58
C GLN A 114 -8.05 9.56 3.02
N VAL A 115 -7.70 10.47 3.94
CA VAL A 115 -8.21 10.48 5.31
C VAL A 115 -9.73 10.73 5.27
N PHE A 116 -10.50 9.84 5.90
CA PHE A 116 -11.95 9.98 6.03
C PHE A 116 -12.43 10.10 7.47
N ARG A 117 -11.57 9.78 8.45
CA ARG A 117 -11.84 9.98 9.87
C ARG A 117 -10.56 10.34 10.60
N VAL A 118 -10.55 11.46 11.30
CA VAL A 118 -9.52 11.76 12.30
C VAL A 118 -10.08 11.37 13.66
N GLN A 119 -9.38 10.48 14.38
CA GLN A 119 -9.78 10.05 15.72
C GLN A 119 -9.19 10.96 16.80
N VAL A 120 -7.92 11.33 16.64
CA VAL A 120 -7.23 12.30 17.48
C VAL A 120 -6.62 13.35 16.56
N GLU A 121 -7.05 14.60 16.71
CA GLU A 121 -6.48 15.72 15.96
C GLU A 121 -5.34 16.34 16.77
N CYS A 122 -4.16 16.45 16.14
CA CYS A 122 -2.96 17.08 16.65
C CYS A 122 -2.15 17.57 15.44
N GLU A 123 -1.09 18.35 15.66
CA GLU A 123 -0.19 18.76 14.57
C GLU A 123 0.37 17.53 13.82
N ARG A 124 0.23 17.51 12.50
CA ARG A 124 0.71 16.42 11.63
C ARG A 124 1.05 16.96 10.26
N TYR A 125 1.88 16.23 9.53
CA TYR A 125 2.27 16.59 8.17
C TYR A 125 1.90 15.51 7.13
N ILE A 126 1.03 14.58 7.54
CA ILE A 126 0.30 13.67 6.64
C ILE A 126 -0.84 14.45 5.95
N PRO A 127 -0.96 14.44 4.61
CA PRO A 127 -2.02 15.16 3.90
C PRO A 127 -3.39 14.51 4.12
N ASN A 128 -4.47 15.28 3.94
CA ASN A 128 -5.84 14.74 4.00
C ASN A 128 -6.20 13.91 2.76
N LYS A 129 -5.72 14.31 1.58
CA LYS A 129 -5.95 13.61 0.32
C LYS A 129 -4.82 13.88 -0.64
N VAL A 130 -4.29 12.83 -1.27
CA VAL A 130 -3.25 12.97 -2.28
C VAL A 130 -3.16 11.73 -3.16
N VAL A 131 -2.68 11.90 -4.39
CA VAL A 131 -2.32 10.80 -5.29
C VAL A 131 -0.80 10.69 -5.34
N LEU A 132 -0.27 9.53 -5.00
CA LEU A 132 1.15 9.22 -4.99
C LEU A 132 1.54 8.42 -6.24
N GLN A 133 2.78 8.59 -6.66
CA GLN A 133 3.41 7.85 -7.75
C GLN A 133 4.30 6.75 -7.18
N LEU A 134 4.33 5.59 -7.83
CA LEU A 134 5.29 4.54 -7.52
C LEU A 134 6.72 5.04 -7.78
N VAL A 135 7.63 4.80 -6.84
CA VAL A 135 9.06 5.03 -7.05
C VAL A 135 9.61 3.82 -7.80
N THR A 136 10.00 4.02 -9.07
CA THR A 136 10.72 3.04 -9.87
C THR A 136 12.21 3.35 -9.82
N GLU A 137 13.03 2.38 -9.40
CA GLU A 137 14.50 2.44 -9.55
C GLU A 137 14.92 2.41 -11.03
#